data_AF-A0A7L0ULN0-F1
#
_entry.id   AF-A0A7L0ULN0-F1
#
_cell.length_a   1.000
_cell.length_b   1.000
_cell.length_c   1.000
_cell.angle_alpha   90.00
_cell.angle_beta   90.00
_cell.angle_gamma   90.00
#
_symmetry.space_group_name_H-M   'P 1'
#
loop_
_entity.id
_entity.type
_entity.pdbx_description
1 polymer ?
#
loop_
_entity_poly.entity_id
_entity_poly.type
_entity_poly.pdbx_seq_one_letter_code
_entity_poly.pdbx_strand_id
1 'polypeptide(L)'
;DDDFQLIQRTFMEKHYQEFDDSEENKLIYTSIFNEYVRFFSLFFILFTTWLSNSLTSLYRQHKDEMAGDIFDMLLTFTDFLAFKEMFLDYRA
;
A
#
# COMPACT_ATOMS: atom_id res chain seq x y z
N ASP A 1 8.18 11.59 0.00
CA ASP A 1 8.86 10.28 -0.01
C ASP A 1 9.25 9.77 1.37
N ASP A 2 9.85 10.58 2.25
CA ASP A 2 10.26 10.09 3.58
C ASP A 2 9.11 9.77 4.54
N ASP A 3 8.02 10.55 4.53
CA ASP A 3 6.89 10.34 5.47
C ASP A 3 6.13 9.04 5.20
N PHE A 4 5.85 8.71 3.94
CA PHE A 4 5.18 7.46 3.57
C PHE A 4 6.06 6.25 3.91
N GLN A 5 7.35 6.32 3.57
CA GLN A 5 8.34 5.29 3.90
C GLN A 5 8.51 5.13 5.42
N LEU A 6 8.46 6.22 6.19
CA LEU A 6 8.51 6.18 7.66
C LEU A 6 7.26 5.51 8.24
N ILE A 7 6.08 5.86 7.75
CA ILE A 7 4.82 5.24 8.21
C ILE A 7 4.78 3.75 7.85
N GLN A 8 5.19 3.40 6.62
CA GLN A 8 5.29 2.00 6.18
C GLN A 8 6.27 1.22 7.06
N ARG A 9 7.47 1.75 7.32
CA ARG A 9 8.44 1.13 8.23
C ARG A 9 7.90 0.97 9.64
N THR A 10 7.25 2.00 10.19
CA THR A 10 6.65 1.94 11.53
C THR A 10 5.57 0.86 11.62
N PHE A 11 4.74 0.74 10.58
CA PHE A 11 3.74 -0.33 10.49
C PHE A 11 4.41 -1.71 10.42
N MET A 12 5.49 -1.84 9.66
CA MET A 12 6.23 -3.10 9.54
C MET A 12 6.92 -3.48 10.85
N GLU A 13 7.60 -2.56 11.52
CA GLU A 13 8.22 -2.76 12.84
C GLU A 13 7.22 -3.25 13.90
N LYS A 14 5.97 -2.79 13.83
CA LYS A 14 4.90 -3.21 14.74
C LYS A 14 4.45 -4.66 14.51
N HIS A 15 4.57 -5.18 13.30
CA HIS A 15 3.90 -6.44 12.89
C HIS A 15 4.84 -7.52 12.34
N TYR A 16 6.11 -7.24 12.06
CA TYR A 16 7.02 -8.19 11.38
C TYR A 16 7.22 -9.52 12.12
N GLN A 17 7.14 -9.52 13.46
CA GLN A 17 7.31 -10.73 14.26
C GLN A 17 6.16 -11.74 14.08
N GLU A 18 4.99 -11.26 13.66
CA GLU A 18 3.84 -12.12 13.41
C GLU A 18 4.05 -12.95 12.14
N PHE A 19 4.82 -12.46 11.16
CA PHE A 19 4.99 -13.10 9.86
C PHE A 19 6.10 -14.16 9.86
N ASP A 20 5.79 -15.30 9.26
CA ASP A 20 6.70 -16.41 9.00
C ASP A 20 6.55 -16.96 7.59
N ASP A 21 7.60 -17.64 7.14
CA ASP A 21 7.72 -18.27 5.82
C ASP A 21 7.01 -19.65 5.77
N SER A 22 5.94 -19.81 6.56
CA SER A 22 5.09 -20.99 6.50
C SER A 22 4.12 -20.87 5.33
N GLU A 23 3.83 -21.99 4.65
CA GLU A 23 2.73 -22.05 3.67
C GLU A 23 1.37 -21.75 4.32
N GLU A 24 1.19 -22.14 5.59
CA GLU A 24 -0.05 -21.89 6.34
C GLU A 24 -0.09 -20.46 6.87
N ASN A 25 -1.14 -19.71 6.53
CA ASN A 25 -1.33 -18.33 6.98
C ASN A 25 -1.99 -18.29 8.36
N LYS A 26 -1.42 -17.49 9.27
CA LYS A 26 -2.04 -17.24 10.59
C LYS A 26 -3.31 -16.40 10.45
N LEU A 27 -4.31 -16.67 11.28
CA LEU A 27 -5.56 -15.89 11.32
C LEU A 27 -5.32 -14.40 11.58
N ILE A 28 -4.26 -14.06 12.32
CA ILE A 28 -3.90 -12.67 12.60
C ILE A 28 -3.48 -11.89 11.34
N TYR A 29 -3.00 -12.57 10.29
CA TYR A 29 -2.61 -11.93 9.02
C TYR A 29 -3.78 -11.19 8.39
N THR A 30 -5.00 -11.75 8.47
CA THR A 30 -6.21 -11.09 7.97
C THR A 30 -6.48 -9.77 8.70
N SER A 31 -6.30 -9.73 10.02
CA SER A 31 -6.50 -8.51 10.79
C SER A 31 -5.48 -7.44 10.44
N ILE A 32 -4.21 -7.82 10.33
CA ILE A 32 -3.11 -6.90 10.01
C ILE A 32 -3.26 -6.39 8.57
N PHE A 33 -3.61 -7.28 7.62
CA PHE A 33 -3.84 -6.91 6.23
C PHE A 33 -5.02 -5.94 6.08
N ASN A 34 -6.12 -6.14 6.82
CA ASN A 34 -7.24 -5.20 6.80
C ASN A 34 -6.87 -3.82 7.37
N GLU A 35 -6.00 -3.76 8.38
CA GLU A 35 -5.45 -2.50 8.89
C GLU A 35 -4.62 -1.79 7.81
N TYR A 36 -3.78 -2.55 7.10
CA TYR A 36 -2.96 -2.05 5.99
C TYR A 36 -3.80 -1.50 4.82
N VAL A 37 -4.78 -2.28 4.35
CA VAL A 37 -5.67 -1.88 3.24
C VAL A 37 -6.48 -0.64 3.61
N ARG A 38 -6.92 -0.52 4.86
CA ARG A 38 -7.61 0.69 5.36
C ARG A 38 -6.71 1.91 5.34
N PHE A 39 -5.48 1.78 5.82
CA PHE A 39 -4.50 2.86 5.80
C PHE A 39 -4.25 3.33 4.37
N PHE A 40 -4.01 2.38 3.46
CA PHE A 40 -3.77 2.66 2.05
C PHE A 40 -4.99 3.32 1.37
N SER A 41 -6.20 2.83 1.64
CA SER A 41 -7.44 3.39 1.10
C SER A 41 -7.64 4.85 1.52
N LEU A 42 -7.34 5.19 2.78
CA LEU A 42 -7.40 6.57 3.27
C LEU A 42 -6.34 7.46 2.59
N PHE A 43 -5.12 6.96 2.45
CA PHE A 43 -4.05 7.67 1.74
C PHE A 43 -4.43 7.94 0.28
N PHE A 44 -4.99 6.95 -0.42
CA PHE A 44 -5.45 7.10 -1.80
C PHE A 44 -6.57 8.13 -1.94
N ILE A 45 -7.55 8.14 -1.03
CA ILE A 45 -8.62 9.15 -1.03
C ILE A 45 -8.04 10.55 -0.82
N LEU A 46 -7.09 10.73 0.11
CA LEU A 46 -6.42 12.01 0.34
C LEU A 46 -5.62 12.45 -0.90
N PHE A 47 -4.88 11.54 -1.51
CA PHE A 47 -4.09 11.81 -2.72
C PHE A 47 -4.99 12.21 -3.90
N THR A 48 -6.05 11.47 -4.18
CA THR A 48 -6.99 11.78 -5.27
C THR A 48 -7.73 13.09 -5.03
N THR A 49 -8.09 13.39 -3.77
CA THR A 49 -8.71 14.66 -3.38
C THR A 49 -7.74 15.82 -3.57
N TRP A 50 -6.49 15.68 -3.10
CA TRP A 50 -5.44 16.67 -3.31
C TRP A 50 -5.17 16.91 -4.79
N LEU A 51 -5.05 15.84 -5.58
CA LEU A 51 -4.78 15.90 -7.01
C LEU A 51 -5.93 16.61 -7.75
N SER A 52 -7.18 16.29 -7.42
CA SER A 52 -8.37 16.94 -7.98
C SER A 52 -8.41 18.44 -7.67
N ASN A 53 -7.96 18.83 -6.47
CA ASN A 53 -7.95 20.24 -6.04
C ASN A 53 -6.76 21.03 -6.62
N SER A 54 -5.66 20.36 -6.96
CA SER A 54 -4.39 21.01 -7.33
C SER A 54 -4.13 21.07 -8.84
N LEU A 55 -4.79 20.23 -9.65
CA LEU A 55 -4.50 20.10 -11.09
C LEU A 55 -5.77 20.17 -11.96
N THR A 56 -6.12 21.36 -12.45
CA THR A 56 -7.32 21.56 -13.26
C THR A 56 -7.11 21.65 -14.78
N SER A 57 -5.89 21.47 -15.33
CA SER A 57 -5.69 21.49 -16.79
C SER A 57 -4.68 20.48 -17.32
N LEU A 58 -3.46 20.40 -16.76
CA LEU A 58 -2.39 19.52 -17.27
C LEU A 58 -2.67 18.01 -17.09
N TYR A 59 -3.27 17.63 -15.96
CA TYR A 59 -3.51 16.21 -15.64
C TYR A 59 -4.56 15.57 -16.55
N ARG A 60 -5.56 16.32 -17.03
CA ARG A 60 -6.60 15.77 -17.93
C ARG A 60 -6.05 15.25 -19.26
N GLN A 61 -4.90 15.76 -19.70
CA GLN A 61 -4.33 15.45 -21.01
C GLN A 61 -3.44 14.19 -21.00
N HIS A 62 -2.84 13.84 -19.86
CA HIS A 62 -1.97 12.66 -19.69
C HIS A 62 -2.54 11.61 -18.72
N LYS A 63 -3.79 11.79 -18.26
CA LYS A 63 -4.46 10.91 -17.31
C LYS A 63 -4.54 9.47 -17.82
N ASP A 64 -4.88 9.27 -19.08
CA ASP A 64 -5.14 7.92 -19.60
C ASP A 64 -3.86 7.09 -19.78
N GLU A 65 -2.71 7.73 -20.01
CA GLU A 65 -1.40 7.05 -20.08
C GLU A 65 -0.82 6.76 -18.68
N MET A 66 -0.88 7.71 -17.75
CA MET A 66 -0.35 7.51 -16.39
C MET A 66 -1.26 6.68 -15.49
N ALA A 67 -2.56 6.58 -15.80
CA ALA A 67 -3.51 5.84 -14.99
C ALA A 67 -3.16 4.34 -14.93
N GLY A 68 -2.78 3.71 -16.05
CA GLY A 68 -2.53 2.26 -16.11
C GLY A 68 -1.50 1.79 -15.09
N ASP A 69 -0.26 2.25 -15.23
CA ASP A 69 0.86 1.82 -14.39
C ASP A 69 0.65 2.19 -12.91
N ILE A 70 0.06 3.36 -12.65
CA ILE A 70 -0.24 3.78 -11.27
C ILE A 70 -1.34 2.89 -10.70
N PHE A 71 -2.41 2.58 -11.43
CA PHE A 71 -3.46 1.69 -10.95
C PHE A 71 -2.95 0.27 -10.72
N ASP A 72 -2.11 -0.25 -11.59
CA ASP A 72 -1.50 -1.57 -11.43
C ASP A 72 -0.59 -1.60 -10.19
N MET A 73 0.21 -0.55 -9.96
CA MET A 73 0.97 -0.40 -8.72
C MET A 73 0.04 -0.29 -7.50
N LEU A 74 -1.05 0.49 -7.57
CA LEU A 74 -2.03 0.63 -6.49
C LEU A 74 -2.69 -0.72 -6.15
N LEU A 75 -2.95 -1.56 -7.17
CA LEU A 75 -3.53 -2.89 -7.01
C LEU A 75 -2.61 -3.83 -6.22
N THR A 76 -1.28 -3.72 -6.37
CA THR A 76 -0.32 -4.55 -5.61
C THR A 76 -0.44 -4.34 -4.10
N PHE A 77 -0.88 -3.17 -3.63
CA PHE A 77 -1.11 -2.91 -2.20
C PHE A 77 -2.37 -3.62 -1.65
N THR A 78 -3.22 -4.12 -2.53
CA THR A 78 -4.38 -4.96 -2.19
C THR A 78 -4.14 -6.45 -2.42
N ASP A 79 -2.94 -6.83 -2.85
CA ASP A 79 -2.53 -8.22 -3.00
C ASP A 79 -1.96 -8.74 -1.68
N PHE A 80 -2.60 -9.76 -1.11
CA PHE A 80 -2.16 -10.38 0.13
C PHE A 80 -0.81 -11.08 0.00
N LEU A 81 -0.50 -11.70 -1.15
CA LEU A 81 0.76 -12.41 -1.36
C LEU A 81 1.91 -11.40 -1.42
N ALA A 82 1.76 -10.33 -2.21
CA ALA A 82 2.75 -9.26 -2.25
C ALA A 82 2.94 -8.59 -0.87
N PHE A 83 1.86 -8.42 -0.13
CA PHE A 83 1.91 -7.91 1.24
C PHE A 83 2.66 -8.85 2.20
N LYS A 84 2.44 -10.16 2.12
CA LYS A 84 3.17 -11.15 2.94
C LYS A 84 4.65 -11.16 2.60
N GLU A 85 4.99 -11.22 1.32
CA GLU A 85 6.39 -11.17 0.84
C GLU A 85 7.11 -9.94 1.36
N MET A 86 6.47 -8.76 1.31
CA MET A 86 7.04 -7.53 1.86
C MET A 86 7.45 -7.67 3.34
N PHE A 87 6.67 -8.37 4.17
CA PHE A 87 7.00 -8.63 5.56
C PHE A 87 8.12 -9.66 5.75
N LEU A 88 8.19 -10.67 4.88
CA LEU A 88 9.28 -11.65 4.88
C LEU A 88 10.60 -11.00 4.48
N ASP A 89 10.60 -10.17 3.43
CA ASP A 89 11.75 -9.39 2.97
C ASP A 89 12.27 -8.44 4.04
N TYR A 90 11.37 -7.79 4.77
CA TYR A 90 11.75 -6.86 5.84
C TYR A 90 12.40 -7.56 7.05
N ARG A 91 12.07 -8.84 7.26
CA ARG A 91 12.65 -9.65 8.34
C ARG A 91 14.00 -10.28 7.96
N ALA A 92 14.28 -10.45 6.66
CA ALA A 92 15.49 -11.08 6.13
C ALA A 92 16.76 -10.23 6.35
#